data_AF-X1PWA9-F1
#
_entry.id   AF-X1PWA9-F1
#
_cell.length_a   1.000
_cell.length_b   1.000
_cell.length_c   1.000
_cell.angle_alpha   90.00
_cell.angle_beta   90.00
_cell.angle_gamma   90.00
#
_symmetry.space_group_name_H-M   'P 1'
#
loop_
_entity.id
_entity.type
_entity.pdbx_description
1 polymer ?
#
loop_
_entity_poly.entity_id
_entity_poly.type
_entity_poly.pdbx_seq_one_letter_code
_entity_poly.pdbx_strand_id
1 'polypeptide(L)'
;YRHRSTARLLLVKGAVDYVVCGGDILATIAEPNVPELEAIGGTGDTITGLVSAFTYAGLELHEAAIIAAKANRMAGEIARATPATRVRQIIEQFPIVFKEHLCQWSGVCYMEGGNQSD
;
A
#
# COMPACT_ATOMS: atom_id res chain seq x y z
N TYR A 1 16.75 -17.49 -3.23
CA TYR A 1 15.75 -18.57 -3.02
C TYR A 1 16.34 -19.99 -2.90
N ARG A 2 17.61 -20.14 -2.49
CA ARG A 2 18.36 -21.43 -2.55
C ARG A 2 17.88 -22.51 -1.55
N HIS A 3 17.28 -22.10 -0.44
CA HIS A 3 16.80 -23.02 0.60
C HIS A 3 15.27 -23.14 0.67
N ARG A 4 14.51 -22.48 -0.21
CA ARG A 4 13.03 -22.35 -0.16
C ARG A 4 12.46 -21.94 1.22
N SER A 5 13.28 -21.36 2.08
CA SER A 5 12.94 -21.00 3.47
C SER A 5 12.45 -19.55 3.62
N THR A 6 12.32 -18.82 2.51
CA THR A 6 11.81 -17.45 2.46
C THR A 6 10.36 -17.45 1.99
N ALA A 7 9.55 -16.51 2.49
CA ALA A 7 8.19 -16.32 2.02
C ALA A 7 8.14 -16.16 0.49
N ARG A 8 7.05 -16.64 -0.13
CA ARG A 8 6.83 -16.55 -1.58
C ARG A 8 6.88 -15.11 -2.07
N LEU A 9 6.29 -14.21 -1.29
CA LEU A 9 6.33 -12.77 -1.48
C LEU A 9 6.98 -12.12 -0.26
N LEU A 10 7.89 -11.19 -0.49
CA LEU A 10 8.46 -10.30 0.51
C LEU A 10 8.18 -8.85 0.09
N LEU A 11 7.61 -8.07 1.00
CA LEU A 11 7.53 -6.62 0.86
C LEU A 11 8.46 -6.00 1.91
N VAL A 12 9.56 -5.43 1.46
CA VAL A 12 10.58 -4.82 2.32
C VAL A 12 10.41 -3.32 2.25
N LYS A 13 9.93 -2.71 3.34
CA LYS A 13 9.75 -1.26 3.46
C LYS A 13 11.06 -0.56 3.83
N GLY A 14 11.26 0.64 3.31
CA GLY A 14 12.35 1.53 3.71
C GLY A 14 12.33 2.83 2.92
N ALA A 15 13.49 3.49 2.75
CA ALA A 15 13.60 4.66 1.86
C ALA A 15 13.05 4.35 0.45
N VAL A 16 13.28 3.12 -0.01
CA VAL A 16 12.67 2.53 -1.19
C VAL A 16 12.04 1.20 -0.78
N ASP A 17 10.78 0.99 -1.16
CA ASP A 17 10.12 -0.29 -0.90
C ASP A 17 10.41 -1.28 -2.03
N TYR A 18 10.71 -2.52 -1.67
CA TYR A 18 10.96 -3.61 -2.62
C TYR A 18 9.90 -4.69 -2.48
N VAL A 19 9.27 -5.06 -3.60
CA VAL A 19 8.40 -6.24 -3.70
C VAL A 19 9.18 -7.34 -4.39
N VAL A 20 9.46 -8.42 -3.68
CA VAL A 20 10.21 -9.57 -4.17
C VAL A 20 9.30 -10.78 -4.20
N CYS A 21 9.25 -11.49 -5.33
CA CYS A 21 8.50 -12.74 -5.47
C CYS A 21 9.42 -13.82 -6.04
N GLY A 22 9.48 -14.98 -5.40
CA GLY A 22 10.31 -16.10 -5.89
C GLY A 22 11.83 -15.83 -5.94
N GLY A 23 12.28 -14.69 -5.41
CA GLY A 23 13.68 -14.25 -5.47
C GLY A 23 13.95 -13.12 -6.47
N ASP A 24 12.97 -12.74 -7.28
CA ASP A 24 13.07 -11.64 -8.24
C ASP A 24 12.40 -10.38 -7.68
N ILE A 25 13.02 -9.22 -7.91
CA ILE A 25 12.42 -7.92 -7.58
C ILE A 25 11.37 -7.62 -8.64
N LEU A 26 10.09 -7.64 -8.26
CA LEU A 26 8.96 -7.33 -9.14
C LEU A 26 8.66 -5.83 -9.19
N ALA A 27 8.89 -5.12 -8.09
CA ALA A 27 8.66 -3.68 -8.04
C ALA A 27 9.62 -2.99 -7.07
N THR A 28 9.90 -1.73 -7.40
CA THR A 28 10.69 -0.80 -6.59
C THR A 28 9.90 0.50 -6.50
N ILE A 29 9.52 0.89 -5.29
CA ILE A 29 8.62 2.01 -5.04
C ILE A 29 9.38 3.03 -4.20
N ALA A 30 9.85 4.08 -4.86
CA ALA A 30 10.61 5.17 -4.23
C ALA A 30 9.72 6.41 -3.95
N GLU A 31 8.65 6.59 -4.72
CA GLU A 31 7.83 7.80 -4.68
C GLU A 31 6.38 7.54 -4.23
N PRO A 32 5.75 8.49 -3.51
CA PRO A 32 6.37 9.70 -2.98
C PRO A 32 7.40 9.39 -1.88
N ASN A 33 8.47 10.17 -1.83
CA ASN A 33 9.48 10.06 -0.79
C ASN A 33 9.02 10.74 0.51
N VAL A 34 8.53 9.94 1.47
CA VAL A 34 8.04 10.42 2.78
C VAL A 34 8.81 9.70 3.90
N PRO A 35 10.04 10.13 4.22
CA PRO A 35 10.91 9.44 5.18
C PRO A 35 10.33 9.40 6.60
N GLU A 36 9.45 10.33 6.94
CA GLU A 36 8.79 10.40 8.25
C GLU A 36 7.96 9.13 8.57
N LEU A 37 7.48 8.43 7.54
CA LEU A 37 6.74 7.17 7.71
C LEU A 37 7.58 6.06 8.37
N GLU A 38 8.91 6.10 8.30
CA GLU A 38 9.77 5.10 8.95
C GLU A 38 9.80 5.24 10.47
N ALA A 39 9.51 6.43 11.00
CA ALA A 39 9.44 6.68 12.43
C ALA A 39 8.06 6.36 13.02
N ILE A 40 7.05 6.14 12.18
CA ILE A 40 5.67 5.90 12.61
C ILE A 40 5.45 4.40 12.82
N GLY A 41 5.30 4.01 14.09
CA GLY A 41 4.93 2.65 14.47
C GLY A 41 3.55 2.25 13.94
N GLY A 42 3.38 0.97 13.59
CA GLY A 42 2.13 0.40 13.08
C GLY A 42 1.95 0.51 11.56
N THR A 43 2.81 1.21 10.83
CA THR A 43 2.73 1.29 9.35
C THR A 43 2.88 -0.10 8.70
N GLY A 44 3.73 -0.97 9.25
CA GLY A 44 3.82 -2.38 8.82
C GLY A 44 2.51 -3.16 8.98
N ASP A 45 1.78 -2.93 10.07
CA ASP A 45 0.46 -3.55 10.30
C ASP A 45 -0.57 -3.03 9.29
N THR A 46 -0.57 -1.72 9.02
CA THR A 46 -1.49 -1.15 8.01
C THR A 46 -1.23 -1.69 6.61
N ILE A 47 0.04 -1.78 6.20
CA ILE A 47 0.43 -2.34 4.91
C ILE A 47 -0.01 -3.81 4.84
N THR A 48 0.26 -4.60 5.87
CA THR A 48 -0.14 -6.02 5.91
C THR A 48 -1.66 -6.18 5.85
N GLY A 49 -2.41 -5.32 6.55
CA GLY A 49 -3.86 -5.27 6.48
C GLY A 49 -4.37 -4.95 5.08
N LEU A 50 -3.77 -3.96 4.41
CA LEU A 50 -4.11 -3.62 3.02
C LEU A 50 -3.82 -4.76 2.05
N VAL A 51 -2.64 -5.39 2.15
CA VAL A 51 -2.31 -6.56 1.32
C VAL A 51 -3.34 -7.68 1.51
N SER A 52 -3.72 -7.94 2.77
CA SER A 52 -4.73 -8.96 3.09
C SER A 52 -6.09 -8.60 2.49
N ALA A 53 -6.53 -7.35 2.61
CA ALA A 53 -7.81 -6.89 2.08
C ALA A 53 -7.86 -6.96 0.55
N PHE A 54 -6.81 -6.51 -0.14
CA PHE A 54 -6.74 -6.57 -1.60
C PHE A 54 -6.64 -8.01 -2.12
N THR A 55 -5.88 -8.86 -1.45
CA THR A 55 -5.83 -10.29 -1.80
C THR A 55 -7.20 -10.95 -1.61
N TYR A 56 -7.90 -10.63 -0.52
CA TYR A 56 -9.26 -11.10 -0.30
C TYR A 56 -10.25 -10.59 -1.37
N ALA A 57 -10.05 -9.36 -1.85
CA ALA A 57 -10.82 -8.78 -2.94
C ALA A 57 -10.49 -9.36 -4.33
N GLY A 58 -9.56 -10.32 -4.43
CA GLY A 58 -9.24 -11.04 -5.66
C GLY A 58 -8.05 -10.50 -6.45
N LEU A 59 -7.29 -9.54 -5.91
CA LEU A 59 -6.05 -9.09 -6.55
C LEU A 59 -4.96 -10.14 -6.35
N GLU A 60 -4.06 -10.24 -7.32
CA GLU A 60 -2.89 -11.11 -7.17
C GLU A 60 -2.02 -10.60 -6.02
N LEU A 61 -1.42 -11.53 -5.26
CA LEU A 61 -0.72 -11.19 -4.02
C LEU A 61 0.38 -10.13 -4.22
N HIS A 62 1.08 -10.16 -5.35
CA HIS A 62 2.11 -9.18 -5.68
C HIS A 62 1.53 -7.80 -6.04
N GLU A 63 0.39 -7.75 -6.74
CA GLU A 63 -0.32 -6.50 -7.04
C GLU A 63 -0.84 -5.86 -5.75
N ALA A 64 -1.45 -6.65 -4.87
CA ALA A 64 -1.89 -6.24 -3.55
C ALA A 64 -0.76 -5.59 -2.74
N ALA A 65 0.44 -6.20 -2.77
CA ALA A 65 1.63 -5.65 -2.10
C ALA A 65 2.13 -4.35 -2.71
N ILE A 66 2.15 -4.25 -4.05
CA ILE A 66 2.53 -3.02 -4.75
C ILE A 66 1.57 -1.88 -4.41
N ILE A 67 0.27 -2.13 -4.45
CA ILE A 67 -0.76 -1.13 -4.17
C ILE A 67 -0.73 -0.72 -2.69
N ALA A 68 -0.58 -1.66 -1.77
CA ALA A 68 -0.49 -1.36 -0.34
C ALA A 68 0.72 -0.45 -0.01
N ALA A 69 1.89 -0.72 -0.59
CA ALA A 69 3.08 0.10 -0.40
C ALA A 69 2.90 1.53 -0.96
N LYS A 70 2.37 1.64 -2.20
CA LYS A 70 2.03 2.94 -2.81
C LYS A 70 1.02 3.72 -1.96
N ALA A 71 -0.03 3.05 -1.50
CA ALA A 71 -1.07 3.66 -0.70
C ALA A 71 -0.56 4.19 0.64
N ASN A 72 0.33 3.45 1.31
CA ASN A 72 0.96 3.90 2.55
C ASN A 72 1.81 5.16 2.34
N ARG A 73 2.59 5.23 1.25
CA ARG A 73 3.38 6.43 0.92
C ARG A 73 2.51 7.63 0.60
N MET A 74 1.51 7.44 -0.26
CA MET A 74 0.58 8.51 -0.64
C MET A 74 -0.23 9.02 0.55
N ALA A 75 -0.69 8.12 1.42
CA ALA A 75 -1.37 8.51 2.66
C ALA A 75 -0.46 9.35 3.57
N GLY A 76 0.84 9.03 3.63
CA GLY A 76 1.84 9.84 4.33
C GLY A 76 2.02 11.23 3.74
N GLU A 77 2.09 11.33 2.41
CA GLU A 77 2.21 12.61 1.70
C GLU A 77 0.98 13.50 1.93
N ILE A 78 -0.23 12.96 1.74
CA ILE A 78 -1.49 13.66 1.95
C ILE A 78 -1.64 14.10 3.42
N ALA A 79 -1.29 13.22 4.36
CA ALA A 79 -1.31 13.53 5.78
C ALA A 79 -0.25 14.55 6.21
N ARG A 80 0.70 14.92 5.32
CA ARG A 80 1.92 15.67 5.65
C ARG A 80 2.59 15.09 6.89
N ALA A 81 2.89 13.80 6.80
CA ALA A 81 3.39 13.04 7.92
C ALA A 81 4.61 13.70 8.57
N THR A 82 4.62 13.66 9.90
CA THR A 82 5.77 14.00 10.73
C THR A 82 6.08 12.78 11.60
N PRO A 83 7.25 12.69 12.24
CA PRO A 83 7.52 11.61 13.19
C PRO A 83 6.52 11.54 14.36
N ALA A 84 5.79 12.62 14.64
CA ALA A 84 4.76 12.67 15.68
C ALA A 84 3.36 12.23 15.17
N THR A 85 3.19 12.05 13.86
CA THR A 85 1.93 11.62 13.26
C THR A 85 1.57 10.22 13.74
N ARG A 86 0.33 10.03 14.20
CA ARG A 86 -0.18 8.72 14.62
C ARG A 86 -0.60 7.93 13.40
N VAL A 87 -0.38 6.61 13.42
CA VAL A 87 -0.76 5.72 12.32
C VAL A 87 -2.24 5.85 11.93
N ARG A 88 -3.14 6.12 12.89
CA ARG A 88 -4.56 6.37 12.61
C ARG A 88 -4.78 7.52 11.62
N GLN A 89 -3.98 8.57 11.69
CA GLN A 89 -4.08 9.72 10.78
C GLN A 89 -3.67 9.34 9.35
N ILE A 90 -2.76 8.37 9.19
CA ILE A 90 -2.40 7.78 7.89
C ILE A 90 -3.58 6.96 7.36
N ILE A 91 -4.15 6.09 8.21
CA ILE A 91 -5.31 5.25 7.84
C ILE A 91 -6.50 6.09 7.39
N GLU A 92 -6.75 7.23 8.05
CA GLU A 92 -7.81 8.18 7.69
C GLU A 92 -7.66 8.77 6.28
N GLN A 93 -6.46 8.72 5.67
CA GLN A 93 -6.25 9.17 4.28
C GLN A 93 -6.50 8.08 3.23
N PHE A 94 -6.59 6.80 3.60
CA PHE A 94 -6.78 5.74 2.61
C PHE A 94 -8.02 5.91 1.71
N PRO A 95 -9.19 6.39 2.19
CA PRO A 95 -10.32 6.66 1.32
C PRO A 95 -10.01 7.64 0.17
N ILE A 96 -9.30 8.74 0.45
CA ILE A 96 -8.93 9.72 -0.60
C ILE A 96 -7.87 9.14 -1.54
N VAL A 97 -6.87 8.44 -1.00
CA VAL A 97 -5.85 7.72 -1.80
C VAL A 97 -6.51 6.77 -2.80
N PHE A 98 -7.48 5.97 -2.34
CA PHE A 98 -8.13 4.99 -3.21
C PHE A 98 -9.08 5.63 -4.21
N LYS A 99 -9.78 6.69 -3.82
CA LYS A 99 -10.61 7.47 -4.75
C LYS A 99 -9.78 8.02 -5.90
N GLU A 100 -8.59 8.55 -5.62
CA GLU A 100 -7.75 9.21 -6.62
C GLU A 100 -6.90 8.25 -7.45
N HIS A 101 -6.46 7.12 -6.87
CA HIS A 101 -5.42 6.31 -7.48
C HIS A 101 -5.78 4.85 -7.75
N LEU A 102 -6.78 4.27 -7.08
CA LEU A 102 -6.99 2.81 -7.12
C LEU A 102 -7.28 2.31 -8.55
N CYS A 103 -8.17 3.01 -9.28
CA CYS A 103 -8.50 2.67 -10.67
C CYS A 103 -7.25 2.64 -11.57
N GLN A 104 -6.36 3.63 -11.42
CA GLN A 104 -5.12 3.68 -12.19
C GLN A 104 -4.14 2.57 -11.80
N TRP A 105 -4.10 2.18 -10.52
CA TRP A 105 -3.13 1.19 -10.04
C TRP A 105 -3.56 -0.27 -10.21
N SER A 106 -4.86 -0.55 -10.13
CA SER A 106 -5.39 -1.93 -10.13
C SER A 106 -6.34 -2.24 -11.27
N GLY A 107 -6.79 -1.24 -12.03
CA GLY A 107 -7.91 -1.39 -12.97
C GLY A 107 -9.27 -1.54 -12.29
N VAL A 108 -9.34 -1.60 -10.95
CA VAL A 108 -10.59 -1.62 -10.18
C VAL A 108 -11.04 -0.20 -9.94
N CYS A 109 -12.07 0.23 -10.66
CA CYS A 109 -12.51 1.61 -10.65
C CYS A 109 -13.69 1.83 -9.69
N TYR A 110 -13.61 2.93 -8.94
CA TYR A 110 -14.71 3.40 -8.11
C TYR A 110 -15.82 3.92 -9.03
N MET A 111 -16.99 3.31 -8.98
CA MET A 111 -18.21 3.87 -9.58
C MET A 111 -18.92 4.67 -8.50
N GLU A 112 -19.07 5.98 -8.69
CA GLU A 112 -19.97 6.76 -7.83
C GLU A 112 -21.36 6.12 -7.94
N GLY A 113 -21.89 5.67 -6.79
CA GLY A 113 -23.25 5.12 -6.73
C GLY A 113 -24.20 6.16 -7.29
N GLY A 114 -24.78 5.88 -8.45
CA GLY A 114 -25.87 6.69 -8.98
C GLY A 114 -26.97 6.73 -7.92
N ASN A 115 -27.36 7.92 -7.50
CA ASN A 115 -28.67 8.12 -6.88
C ASN A 115 -29.71 7.64 -7.89
N GLN A 116 -30.14 6.38 -7.78
CA GLN A 116 -31.43 5.96 -8.29
C GLN A 116 -32.47 6.59 -7.36
N SER A 117 -32.83 7.82 -7.70
CA SER A 117 -34.14 8.36 -7.36
C SER A 117 -35.15 7.77 -8.34
N ASP A 118 -35.80 6.69 -7.93
CA ASP A 118 -37.16 6.34 -8.38
C ASP A 118 -38.18 7.02 -7.45
#